data_AF-A0A936E9M5-F1
#
_entry.id   AF-A0A936E9M5-F1
#
_cell.length_a   1.000
_cell.length_b   1.000
_cell.length_c   1.000
_cell.angle_alpha   90.00
_cell.angle_beta   90.00
_cell.angle_gamma   90.00
#
_symmetry.space_group_name_H-M   'P 1'
#
loop_
_entity.id
_entity.type
_entity.pdbx_description
1 polymer ?
#
loop_
_entity_poly.entity_id
_entity_poly.type
_entity_poly.pdbx_seq_one_letter_code
_entity_poly.pdbx_strand_id
1 'polypeptide(L)'
;MGQPPTGTGFRPHPYTTDMAVNPHTYANTLTAAVPHGIGAIWAAMLWEVYWNLVDAHGFNPDLAQDGTTGGNNLALRLVSDGLKLQPCSPGFVDGRNAILAADMALTGGANQCLIWQGFAKRGLGFSASQGSANSNADNVAAFDMPLSCQSLNATPLSQDVCQGTAAVYTLTANGAFTGTVQLSAVGNPSPSMVDFSVNPITAPGSSEMTIDNTGGVAVGNYTITATGDDGIWADSAEVELNILAGAPSPP
;
A
#
# COMPACT_ATOMS: atom_id res chain seq x y z
N MET A 1 -2.66 -18.08 -33.01
CA MET A 1 -1.67 -17.78 -31.95
C MET A 1 -1.28 -19.10 -31.30
N GLY A 2 -0.12 -19.64 -31.66
CA GLY A 2 0.24 -21.04 -31.38
C GLY A 2 1.06 -21.25 -30.11
N GLN A 3 0.90 -20.40 -29.10
CA GLN A 3 1.52 -20.62 -27.80
C GLN A 3 0.57 -21.38 -26.86
N PRO A 4 1.10 -22.23 -25.96
CA PRO A 4 0.28 -22.87 -24.94
C PRO A 4 -0.26 -21.82 -23.94
N PRO A 5 -1.25 -22.19 -23.10
CA PRO A 5 -1.71 -21.33 -21.99
C PRO A 5 -0.61 -20.92 -21.01
N THR A 6 0.51 -21.65 -20.99
CA THR A 6 1.72 -21.37 -20.20
C THR A 6 2.78 -20.54 -20.96
N GLY A 7 2.46 -20.08 -22.17
CA GLY A 7 3.36 -19.26 -22.97
C GLY A 7 3.57 -17.86 -22.37
N THR A 8 4.67 -17.22 -22.74
CA THR A 8 5.07 -15.90 -22.21
C THR A 8 4.17 -14.75 -22.68
N GLY A 9 3.35 -14.98 -23.71
CA GLY A 9 2.51 -13.94 -24.31
C GLY A 9 3.31 -12.90 -25.09
N PHE A 10 2.66 -11.75 -25.37
CA PHE A 10 3.22 -10.64 -26.17
C PHE A 10 3.64 -9.42 -25.35
N ARG A 11 3.37 -9.43 -24.04
CA ARG A 11 3.76 -8.35 -23.14
C ARG A 11 5.10 -8.71 -22.50
N PRO A 12 5.95 -7.71 -22.17
CA PRO A 12 7.27 -7.99 -21.61
C PRO A 12 7.24 -8.83 -20.33
N HIS A 13 6.16 -8.71 -19.56
CA HIS A 13 5.90 -9.46 -18.34
C HIS A 13 4.45 -9.94 -18.30
N PRO A 14 4.15 -11.06 -17.62
CA PRO A 14 2.78 -11.43 -17.30
C PRO A 14 2.16 -10.39 -16.34
N TYR A 15 0.83 -10.25 -16.37
CA TYR A 15 0.12 -9.45 -15.38
C TYR A 15 -0.01 -10.26 -14.09
N THR A 16 0.53 -9.72 -13.00
CA THR A 16 0.61 -10.34 -11.69
C THR A 16 0.78 -9.25 -10.64
N THR A 17 0.35 -9.51 -9.41
CA THR A 17 0.59 -8.63 -8.26
C THR A 17 2.00 -8.82 -7.67
N ASP A 18 2.74 -9.82 -8.14
CA ASP A 18 4.13 -10.09 -7.74
C ASP A 18 5.12 -9.15 -8.48
N MET A 19 5.69 -8.21 -7.73
CA MET A 19 6.66 -7.23 -8.23
C MET A 19 8.00 -7.84 -8.65
N ALA A 20 8.34 -9.05 -8.18
CA ALA A 20 9.54 -9.76 -8.63
C ALA A 20 9.38 -10.33 -10.05
N VAL A 21 8.14 -10.67 -10.44
CA VAL A 21 7.81 -11.19 -11.76
C VAL A 21 7.48 -10.07 -12.75
N ASN A 22 6.72 -9.06 -12.32
CA ASN A 22 6.42 -7.88 -13.11
C ASN A 22 6.82 -6.60 -12.34
N PRO A 23 8.04 -6.08 -12.58
CA PRO A 23 8.57 -4.92 -11.88
C PRO A 23 8.11 -3.58 -12.48
N HIS A 24 7.13 -3.57 -13.40
CA HIS A 24 6.70 -2.33 -14.02
C HIS A 24 6.15 -1.31 -13.01
N THR A 25 6.67 -0.10 -13.10
CA THR A 25 6.25 1.10 -12.37
C THR A 25 6.00 2.25 -13.33
N TYR A 26 5.42 3.33 -12.82
CA TYR A 26 5.16 4.54 -13.59
C TYR A 26 6.44 5.16 -14.16
N ALA A 27 7.58 5.03 -13.49
CA ALA A 27 8.86 5.53 -14.00
C ALA A 27 9.30 4.81 -15.30
N ASN A 28 8.81 3.59 -15.56
CA ASN A 28 9.16 2.87 -16.79
C ASN A 28 8.50 3.46 -18.05
N THR A 29 7.50 4.36 -17.94
CA THR A 29 6.90 5.01 -19.12
C THR A 29 7.89 5.89 -19.86
N LEU A 30 8.92 6.39 -19.18
CA LEU A 30 10.01 7.21 -19.71
C LEU A 30 10.77 6.55 -20.87
N THR A 31 10.85 5.22 -20.87
CA THR A 31 11.63 4.45 -21.86
C THR A 31 10.82 3.36 -22.56
N ALA A 32 9.53 3.22 -22.24
CA ALA A 32 8.69 2.17 -22.78
C ALA A 32 8.33 2.41 -24.26
N ALA A 33 8.20 1.31 -25.02
CA ALA A 33 7.73 1.36 -26.40
C ALA A 33 6.27 1.86 -26.48
N VAL A 34 5.98 2.73 -27.44
CA VAL A 34 4.64 3.31 -27.65
C VAL A 34 3.91 2.55 -28.76
N PRO A 35 2.60 2.26 -28.62
CA PRO A 35 1.78 2.43 -27.42
C PRO A 35 1.83 1.22 -26.47
N HIS A 36 2.31 0.06 -26.94
CA HIS A 36 2.07 -1.21 -26.27
C HIS A 36 2.84 -1.42 -24.96
N GLY A 37 4.05 -0.86 -24.84
CA GLY A 37 4.82 -0.88 -23.59
C GLY A 37 4.19 0.02 -22.53
N ILE A 38 3.76 1.22 -22.92
CA ILE A 38 2.97 2.12 -22.05
C ILE A 38 1.67 1.44 -21.60
N GLY A 39 0.94 0.82 -22.54
CA GLY A 39 -0.28 0.07 -22.24
C GLY A 39 -0.05 -1.11 -21.30
N ALA A 40 1.12 -1.75 -21.36
CA ALA A 40 1.48 -2.82 -20.42
C ALA A 40 1.62 -2.30 -18.98
N ILE A 41 2.23 -1.12 -18.80
CA ILE A 41 2.40 -0.49 -17.49
C ILE A 41 1.03 -0.08 -16.91
N TRP A 42 0.18 0.56 -17.72
CA TRP A 42 -1.18 0.92 -17.30
C TRP A 42 -2.01 -0.31 -16.89
N ALA A 43 -1.98 -1.36 -17.70
CA ALA A 43 -2.70 -2.59 -17.40
C ALA A 43 -2.16 -3.29 -16.14
N ALA A 44 -0.84 -3.21 -15.86
CA ALA A 44 -0.28 -3.73 -14.62
C ALA A 44 -0.79 -2.96 -13.38
N MET A 45 -0.95 -1.63 -13.47
CA MET A 45 -1.56 -0.82 -12.41
C MET A 45 -3.03 -1.19 -12.19
N LEU A 46 -3.82 -1.30 -13.27
CA LEU A 46 -5.21 -1.73 -13.16
C LEU A 46 -5.36 -3.16 -12.61
N TRP A 47 -4.36 -4.02 -12.84
CA TRP A 47 -4.34 -5.37 -12.29
C TRP A 47 -4.19 -5.38 -10.77
N GLU A 48 -3.41 -4.47 -10.19
CA GLU A 48 -3.35 -4.30 -8.73
C GLU A 48 -4.71 -3.85 -8.18
N VAL A 49 -5.32 -2.82 -8.81
CA VAL A 49 -6.64 -2.33 -8.40
C VAL A 49 -7.70 -3.43 -8.49
N TYR A 50 -7.66 -4.24 -9.55
CA TYR A 50 -8.57 -5.37 -9.73
C TYR A 50 -8.46 -6.36 -8.58
N TRP A 51 -7.25 -6.78 -8.22
CA TRP A 51 -7.07 -7.78 -7.14
C TRP A 51 -7.38 -7.19 -5.77
N ASN A 52 -7.01 -5.95 -5.48
CA ASN A 52 -7.39 -5.30 -4.22
C ASN A 52 -8.92 -5.29 -4.03
N LEU A 53 -9.68 -5.04 -5.10
CA LEU A 53 -11.14 -5.07 -5.04
C LEU A 53 -11.68 -6.50 -4.94
N VAL A 54 -11.09 -7.47 -5.64
CA VAL A 54 -11.48 -8.89 -5.56
C VAL A 54 -11.21 -9.48 -4.17
N ASP A 55 -10.08 -9.14 -3.56
CA ASP A 55 -9.73 -9.61 -2.21
C ASP A 55 -10.70 -9.01 -1.18
N ALA A 56 -11.07 -7.74 -1.33
CA ALA A 56 -12.02 -7.07 -0.45
C ALA A 56 -13.48 -7.52 -0.62
N HIS A 57 -13.93 -7.74 -1.86
CA HIS A 57 -15.36 -7.92 -2.18
C HIS A 57 -15.70 -9.31 -2.74
N GLY A 58 -14.72 -10.19 -2.85
CA GLY A 58 -14.84 -11.50 -3.47
C GLY A 58 -14.90 -11.45 -5.00
N PHE A 59 -14.68 -12.61 -5.62
CA PHE A 59 -14.86 -12.81 -7.06
C PHE A 59 -16.28 -13.28 -7.37
N ASN A 60 -16.94 -12.64 -8.34
CA ASN A 60 -18.21 -13.07 -8.89
C ASN A 60 -18.04 -13.59 -10.34
N PRO A 61 -18.33 -14.88 -10.61
CA PRO A 61 -18.18 -15.45 -11.94
C PRO A 61 -19.19 -14.92 -12.97
N ASP A 62 -20.26 -14.26 -12.54
CA ASP A 62 -21.28 -13.70 -13.41
C ASP A 62 -20.99 -12.23 -13.74
N LEU A 63 -20.36 -12.01 -14.89
CA LEU A 63 -20.01 -10.67 -15.40
C LEU A 63 -21.22 -9.85 -15.86
N ALA A 64 -22.40 -10.46 -16.01
CA ALA A 64 -23.61 -9.77 -16.48
C ALA A 64 -24.43 -9.14 -15.34
N GLN A 65 -24.08 -9.43 -14.09
CA GLN A 65 -24.71 -8.83 -12.93
C GLN A 65 -24.32 -7.36 -12.75
N ASP A 66 -25.00 -6.69 -11.81
CA ASP A 66 -24.71 -5.31 -11.46
C ASP A 66 -23.21 -5.11 -11.15
N GLY A 67 -22.71 -3.93 -11.49
CA GLY A 67 -21.30 -3.60 -11.38
C GLY A 67 -20.74 -3.65 -9.96
N THR A 68 -21.55 -3.83 -8.90
CA THR A 68 -21.07 -3.84 -7.52
C THR A 68 -21.22 -5.20 -6.81
N THR A 69 -21.53 -6.29 -7.51
CA THR A 69 -21.81 -7.61 -6.88
C THR A 69 -20.58 -8.50 -6.68
N GLY A 70 -19.39 -7.98 -6.97
CA GLY A 70 -18.10 -8.62 -6.77
C GLY A 70 -16.97 -7.66 -7.12
N GLY A 71 -15.79 -7.87 -6.57
CA GLY A 71 -14.64 -6.99 -6.79
C GLY A 71 -14.20 -6.91 -8.24
N ASN A 72 -14.33 -8.01 -8.99
CA ASN A 72 -14.05 -8.05 -10.42
C ASN A 72 -15.09 -7.28 -11.25
N ASN A 73 -16.38 -7.38 -10.92
CA ASN A 73 -17.44 -6.56 -11.54
C ASN A 73 -17.20 -5.08 -11.25
N LEU A 74 -16.84 -4.76 -10.00
CA LEU A 74 -16.58 -3.40 -9.55
C LEU A 74 -15.37 -2.81 -10.25
N ALA A 75 -14.25 -3.53 -10.34
CA ALA A 75 -13.07 -3.09 -11.07
C ALA A 75 -13.40 -2.74 -12.54
N LEU A 76 -14.11 -3.63 -13.23
CA LEU A 76 -14.52 -3.39 -14.63
C LEU A 76 -15.47 -2.19 -14.75
N ARG A 77 -16.39 -2.04 -13.80
CA ARG A 77 -17.34 -0.93 -13.77
C ARG A 77 -16.64 0.40 -13.54
N LEU A 78 -15.75 0.48 -12.55
CA LEU A 78 -15.00 1.68 -12.20
C LEU A 78 -14.07 2.12 -13.33
N VAL A 79 -13.38 1.18 -14.00
CA VAL A 79 -12.58 1.51 -15.19
C VAL A 79 -13.47 2.05 -16.31
N SER A 80 -14.60 1.42 -16.58
CA SER A 80 -15.53 1.85 -17.64
C SER A 80 -16.15 3.21 -17.37
N ASP A 81 -16.50 3.51 -16.11
CA ASP A 81 -17.02 4.81 -15.72
C ASP A 81 -15.91 5.87 -15.66
N GLY A 82 -14.70 5.50 -15.24
CA GLY A 82 -13.52 6.36 -15.33
C GLY A 82 -13.20 6.82 -16.75
N LEU A 83 -13.34 5.94 -17.75
CA LEU A 83 -13.19 6.30 -19.17
C LEU A 83 -14.20 7.36 -19.63
N LYS A 84 -15.38 7.45 -18.99
CA LYS A 84 -16.38 8.48 -19.28
C LYS A 84 -16.08 9.81 -18.58
N LEU A 85 -15.38 9.76 -17.45
CA LEU A 85 -15.09 10.92 -16.58
C LEU A 85 -13.75 11.59 -16.87
N GLN A 86 -12.78 10.85 -17.43
CA GLN A 86 -11.46 11.39 -17.74
C GLN A 86 -11.53 12.51 -18.80
N PRO A 87 -10.62 13.50 -18.76
CA PRO A 87 -10.55 14.55 -19.77
C PRO A 87 -10.17 13.97 -21.16
N CYS A 88 -10.34 14.79 -22.21
CA CYS A 88 -9.81 14.47 -23.53
C CYS A 88 -8.26 14.44 -23.48
N SER A 89 -7.67 13.45 -24.14
CA SER A 89 -6.22 13.22 -24.15
C SER A 89 -5.61 13.15 -22.73
N PRO A 90 -6.06 12.22 -21.89
CA PRO A 90 -5.63 12.14 -20.49
C PRO A 90 -4.20 11.61 -20.36
N GLY A 91 -3.50 12.02 -19.30
CA GLY A 91 -2.33 11.32 -18.79
C GLY A 91 -2.71 10.19 -17.81
N PHE A 92 -1.69 9.55 -17.22
CA PHE A 92 -1.93 8.46 -16.25
C PHE A 92 -2.59 8.97 -14.97
N VAL A 93 -2.16 10.13 -14.46
CA VAL A 93 -2.74 10.73 -13.25
C VAL A 93 -4.21 11.12 -13.49
N ASP A 94 -4.54 11.64 -14.67
CA ASP A 94 -5.92 11.90 -15.08
C ASP A 94 -6.75 10.61 -15.09
N GLY A 95 -6.23 9.53 -15.68
CA GLY A 95 -6.91 8.23 -15.71
C GLY A 95 -7.16 7.65 -14.31
N ARG A 96 -6.17 7.70 -13.42
CA ARG A 96 -6.31 7.31 -12.01
C ARG A 96 -7.39 8.13 -11.31
N ASN A 97 -7.30 9.45 -11.42
CA ASN A 97 -8.23 10.37 -10.76
C ASN A 97 -9.67 10.17 -11.28
N ALA A 98 -9.84 9.84 -12.56
CA ALA A 98 -11.14 9.51 -13.12
C ALA A 98 -11.73 8.21 -12.56
N ILE A 99 -10.91 7.19 -12.30
CA ILE A 99 -11.34 5.96 -11.64
C ILE A 99 -11.72 6.21 -10.17
N LEU A 100 -10.94 7.03 -9.45
CA LEU A 100 -11.29 7.46 -8.10
C LEU A 100 -12.61 8.25 -8.08
N ALA A 101 -12.81 9.15 -9.05
CA ALA A 101 -14.08 9.88 -9.21
C ALA A 101 -15.25 8.95 -9.55
N ALA A 102 -15.02 7.91 -10.34
CA ALA A 102 -16.03 6.88 -10.63
C ALA A 102 -16.45 6.15 -9.35
N ASP A 103 -15.51 5.81 -8.47
CA ASP A 103 -15.82 5.18 -7.18
C ASP A 103 -16.58 6.13 -6.25
N MET A 104 -16.18 7.40 -6.19
CA MET A 104 -16.95 8.41 -5.45
C MET A 104 -18.40 8.50 -5.94
N ALA A 105 -18.62 8.49 -7.26
CA ALA A 105 -19.94 8.59 -7.85
C ALA A 105 -20.80 7.33 -7.67
N LEU A 106 -20.18 6.14 -7.72
CA LEU A 106 -20.89 4.86 -7.70
C LEU A 106 -21.13 4.33 -6.28
N THR A 107 -20.14 4.47 -5.39
CA THR A 107 -20.12 3.83 -4.07
C THR A 107 -20.03 4.82 -2.91
N GLY A 108 -19.93 6.12 -3.21
CA GLY A 108 -19.66 7.14 -2.19
C GLY A 108 -18.21 7.16 -1.71
N GLY A 109 -17.28 6.50 -2.42
CA GLY A 109 -15.86 6.49 -2.09
C GLY A 109 -15.43 5.34 -1.18
N ALA A 110 -16.23 4.27 -1.10
CA ALA A 110 -15.95 3.16 -0.18
C ALA A 110 -14.63 2.44 -0.50
N ASN A 111 -14.09 2.61 -1.71
CA ASN A 111 -12.92 1.86 -2.20
C ASN A 111 -11.72 2.74 -2.50
N GLN A 112 -11.73 4.01 -2.11
CA GLN A 112 -10.67 4.96 -2.44
C GLN A 112 -9.28 4.44 -2.04
N CYS A 113 -9.15 3.87 -0.84
CA CYS A 113 -7.85 3.40 -0.35
C CYS A 113 -7.37 2.15 -1.07
N LEU A 114 -8.26 1.20 -1.40
CA LEU A 114 -7.94 0.03 -2.23
C LEU A 114 -7.46 0.44 -3.63
N ILE A 115 -8.11 1.43 -4.24
CA ILE A 115 -7.73 1.96 -5.55
C ILE A 115 -6.37 2.68 -5.46
N TRP A 116 -6.21 3.56 -4.47
CA TRP A 116 -4.95 4.26 -4.24
C TRP A 116 -3.78 3.30 -4.03
N GLN A 117 -3.97 2.23 -3.25
CA GLN A 117 -2.93 1.24 -2.97
C GLN A 117 -2.44 0.56 -4.24
N GLY A 118 -3.36 0.16 -5.13
CA GLY A 118 -3.00 -0.48 -6.38
C GLY A 118 -2.16 0.44 -7.28
N PHE A 119 -2.55 1.71 -7.38
CA PHE A 119 -1.79 2.70 -8.16
C PHE A 119 -0.46 3.08 -7.51
N ALA A 120 -0.44 3.33 -6.20
CA ALA A 120 0.74 3.72 -5.43
C ALA A 120 1.81 2.63 -5.43
N LYS A 121 1.41 1.36 -5.31
CA LYS A 121 2.32 0.19 -5.41
C LYS A 121 3.17 0.19 -6.68
N ARG A 122 2.64 0.73 -7.78
CA ARG A 122 3.33 0.82 -9.08
C ARG A 122 3.74 2.25 -9.44
N GLY A 123 3.87 3.14 -8.47
CA GLY A 123 4.48 4.46 -8.67
C GLY A 123 3.54 5.54 -9.21
N LEU A 124 2.22 5.30 -9.21
CA LEU A 124 1.19 6.30 -9.54
C LEU A 124 0.45 6.78 -8.27
N GLY A 125 1.18 6.93 -7.18
CA GLY A 125 0.72 7.36 -5.86
C GLY A 125 0.35 8.84 -5.77
N PHE A 126 0.00 9.31 -4.57
CA PHE A 126 -0.67 10.58 -4.33
C PHE A 126 0.11 11.77 -4.90
N SER A 127 1.42 11.84 -4.67
CA SER A 127 2.27 12.92 -5.17
C SER A 127 2.82 12.72 -6.60
N ALA A 128 2.41 11.66 -7.31
CA ALA A 128 2.89 11.40 -8.68
C ALA A 128 2.45 12.52 -9.64
N SER A 129 3.35 12.93 -10.52
CA SER A 129 3.11 13.97 -11.53
C SER A 129 3.15 13.37 -12.92
N GLN A 130 2.15 13.67 -13.74
CA GLN A 130 2.11 13.18 -15.12
C GLN A 130 2.85 14.04 -16.13
N GLY A 131 3.20 15.28 -15.78
CA GLY A 131 3.68 16.25 -16.77
C GLY A 131 2.65 16.54 -17.86
N SER A 132 3.10 16.68 -19.11
CA SER A 132 2.25 16.87 -20.27
C SER A 132 1.69 15.53 -20.77
N ALA A 133 0.38 15.45 -21.02
CA ALA A 133 -0.24 14.26 -21.61
C ALA A 133 0.28 13.89 -23.02
N ASN A 134 0.98 14.82 -23.69
CA ASN A 134 1.61 14.61 -24.99
C ASN A 134 3.08 14.16 -24.90
N SER A 135 3.58 13.90 -23.69
CA SER A 135 4.94 13.48 -23.41
C SER A 135 4.92 12.27 -22.49
N ASN A 136 5.78 11.31 -22.79
CA ASN A 136 6.04 10.18 -21.89
C ASN A 136 7.37 10.32 -21.17
N ALA A 137 8.02 11.50 -21.19
CA ALA A 137 9.39 11.72 -20.74
C ALA A 137 9.54 12.70 -19.56
N ASP A 138 8.44 13.29 -19.08
CA ASP A 138 8.41 14.34 -18.06
C ASP A 138 7.55 13.95 -16.83
N ASN A 139 7.13 12.69 -16.74
CA ASN A 139 6.41 12.19 -15.58
C ASN A 139 7.35 11.89 -14.41
N VAL A 140 6.82 12.00 -13.20
CA VAL A 140 7.51 11.70 -11.93
C VAL A 140 6.66 10.68 -11.16
N ALA A 141 7.27 9.53 -10.87
CA ALA A 141 6.64 8.49 -10.08
C ALA A 141 6.62 8.85 -8.59
N ALA A 142 5.58 8.40 -7.90
CA ALA A 142 5.51 8.47 -6.45
C ALA A 142 4.75 7.26 -5.89
N PHE A 143 5.10 6.83 -4.68
CA PHE A 143 4.59 5.60 -4.06
C PHE A 143 3.79 5.90 -2.77
N ASP A 144 3.62 7.17 -2.43
CA ASP A 144 2.88 7.61 -1.27
C ASP A 144 1.37 7.46 -1.45
N MET A 145 0.70 7.24 -0.32
CA MET A 145 -0.76 7.17 -0.22
C MET A 145 -1.29 8.51 0.33
N PRO A 146 -2.54 8.89 0.05
CA PRO A 146 -3.16 10.01 0.75
C PRO A 146 -3.20 9.75 2.26
N LEU A 147 -3.04 10.79 3.08
CA LEU A 147 -3.09 10.67 4.54
C LEU A 147 -4.42 10.07 5.05
N SER A 148 -5.52 10.27 4.32
CA SER A 148 -6.82 9.67 4.66
C SER A 148 -6.84 8.14 4.52
N CYS A 149 -5.84 7.55 3.87
CA CYS A 149 -5.68 6.11 3.72
C CYS A 149 -4.60 5.51 4.63
N GLN A 150 -3.84 6.33 5.35
CA GLN A 150 -3.01 5.84 6.45
C GLN A 150 -3.93 5.36 7.57
N SER A 151 -3.75 4.10 7.91
CA SER A 151 -4.64 3.32 8.77
C SER A 151 -3.92 2.79 10.00
N LEU A 152 -2.57 2.75 9.99
CA LEU A 152 -1.75 2.48 11.16
C LEU A 152 -0.85 3.68 11.48
N ASN A 153 -0.93 4.17 12.71
CA ASN A 153 -0.09 5.27 13.20
C ASN A 153 0.63 4.86 14.48
N ALA A 154 1.85 5.36 14.68
CA ALA A 154 2.63 5.12 15.89
C ALA A 154 2.98 6.44 16.60
N THR A 155 2.94 6.45 17.94
CA THR A 155 3.33 7.60 18.75
C THR A 155 4.06 7.17 20.04
N PRO A 156 5.19 7.79 20.40
CA PRO A 156 5.99 8.73 19.59
C PRO A 156 6.60 8.05 18.35
N LEU A 157 7.13 8.81 17.39
CA LEU A 157 7.85 8.23 16.23
C LEU A 157 9.33 7.93 16.53
N SER A 158 9.87 8.49 17.62
CA SER A 158 11.26 8.26 18.05
C SER A 158 11.32 8.33 19.58
N GLN A 159 12.08 7.43 20.21
CA GLN A 159 12.26 7.40 21.66
C GLN A 159 13.70 7.06 22.04
N ASP A 160 14.25 7.83 22.97
CA ASP A 160 15.53 7.56 23.62
C ASP A 160 15.31 6.77 24.91
N VAL A 161 15.97 5.63 25.08
CA VAL A 161 15.96 4.85 26.32
C VAL A 161 17.38 4.40 26.70
N CYS A 162 17.69 4.35 27.99
CA CYS A 162 18.91 3.71 28.46
C CYS A 162 18.80 2.19 28.34
N GLN A 163 19.92 1.50 28.11
CA GLN A 163 20.00 0.04 28.21
C GLN A 163 19.32 -0.47 29.48
N GLY A 164 18.43 -1.46 29.31
CA GLY A 164 17.66 -2.06 30.40
C GLY A 164 16.30 -1.42 30.66
N THR A 165 16.01 -0.27 30.03
CA THR A 165 14.68 0.37 30.08
C THR A 165 13.86 -0.03 28.86
N ALA A 166 12.60 -0.41 29.05
CA ALA A 166 11.69 -0.70 27.95
C ALA A 166 11.26 0.59 27.23
N ALA A 167 11.08 0.49 25.91
CA ALA A 167 10.44 1.54 25.11
C ALA A 167 8.98 1.18 24.85
N VAL A 168 8.08 2.15 24.80
CA VAL A 168 6.64 1.92 24.62
C VAL A 168 6.11 2.88 23.57
N TYR A 169 5.50 2.33 22.53
CA TYR A 169 4.88 3.05 21.44
C TYR A 169 3.38 2.75 21.42
N THR A 170 2.53 3.77 21.27
CA THR A 170 1.10 3.56 21.03
C THR A 170 0.87 3.41 19.53
N LEU A 171 0.43 2.22 19.12
CA LEU A 171 -0.07 1.96 17.78
C LEU A 171 -1.58 2.21 17.74
N THR A 172 -2.03 3.01 16.78
CA THR A 172 -3.46 3.30 16.56
C THR A 172 -3.87 2.80 15.18
N ALA A 173 -4.81 1.86 15.17
CA ALA A 173 -5.44 1.34 13.96
C ALA A 173 -6.77 2.08 13.71
N ASN A 174 -6.92 2.70 12.56
CA ASN A 174 -8.06 3.50 12.15
C ASN A 174 -8.25 3.45 10.61
N GLY A 175 -8.98 4.41 10.04
CA GLY A 175 -8.99 4.63 8.60
C GLY A 175 -9.60 3.47 7.81
N ALA A 176 -8.79 2.88 6.92
CA ALA A 176 -9.21 1.84 5.99
C ALA A 176 -9.33 0.45 6.60
N PHE A 177 -8.88 0.25 7.85
CA PHE A 177 -9.15 -1.00 8.56
C PHE A 177 -10.65 -1.14 8.88
N THR A 178 -11.25 -2.27 8.50
CA THR A 178 -12.69 -2.51 8.64
C THR A 178 -13.06 -3.58 9.66
N GLY A 179 -12.06 -4.21 10.30
CA GLY A 179 -12.25 -5.30 11.23
C GLY A 179 -11.16 -5.45 12.29
N THR A 180 -10.83 -6.71 12.59
CA THR A 180 -9.77 -7.06 13.54
C THR A 180 -8.41 -6.96 12.86
N VAL A 181 -7.56 -6.06 13.34
CA VAL A 181 -6.22 -5.80 12.84
C VAL A 181 -5.21 -6.62 13.63
N GLN A 182 -4.58 -7.59 12.97
CA GLN A 182 -3.47 -8.35 13.50
C GLN A 182 -2.20 -7.49 13.44
N LEU A 183 -1.58 -7.24 14.59
CA LEU A 183 -0.32 -6.52 14.69
C LEU A 183 0.88 -7.46 14.64
N SER A 184 1.94 -6.99 14.02
CA SER A 184 3.28 -7.57 14.03
C SER A 184 4.34 -6.47 13.99
N ALA A 185 5.58 -6.77 14.39
CA ALA A 185 6.70 -5.85 14.25
C ALA A 185 7.97 -6.59 13.88
N VAL A 186 8.84 -5.93 13.12
CA VAL A 186 10.17 -6.42 12.72
C VAL A 186 11.19 -5.30 12.83
N GLY A 187 12.48 -5.64 12.87
CA GLY A 187 13.58 -4.68 12.95
C GLY A 187 14.04 -4.34 14.37
N ASN A 188 13.40 -4.89 15.40
CA ASN A 188 13.86 -4.72 16.77
C ASN A 188 15.25 -5.38 16.98
N PRO A 189 16.15 -4.76 17.76
CA PRO A 189 17.52 -5.23 17.90
C PRO A 189 17.63 -6.43 18.85
N SER A 190 18.40 -7.46 18.49
CA SER A 190 18.66 -8.57 19.41
C SER A 190 19.45 -8.11 20.66
N PRO A 191 19.09 -8.57 21.88
CA PRO A 191 18.12 -9.61 22.22
C PRO A 191 16.73 -9.08 22.65
N SER A 192 16.35 -7.85 22.27
CA SER A 192 15.04 -7.29 22.64
C SER A 192 13.88 -8.16 22.18
N MET A 193 12.75 -8.07 22.89
CA MET A 193 11.49 -8.67 22.46
C MET A 193 10.44 -7.58 22.24
N VAL A 194 9.40 -7.91 21.47
CA VAL A 194 8.27 -7.01 21.19
C VAL A 194 6.99 -7.66 21.68
N ASP A 195 6.25 -6.95 22.51
CA ASP A 195 4.93 -7.35 23.01
C ASP A 195 3.87 -6.30 22.68
N PHE A 196 2.63 -6.74 22.51
CA PHE A 196 1.47 -5.88 22.27
C PHE A 196 0.44 -6.04 23.39
N SER A 197 -0.01 -4.93 23.98
CA SER A 197 -1.04 -4.98 25.04
C SER A 197 -2.39 -5.48 24.54
N VAL A 198 -2.72 -5.25 23.26
CA VAL A 198 -3.92 -5.76 22.58
C VAL A 198 -3.53 -6.24 21.18
N ASN A 199 -3.70 -7.53 20.91
CA ASN A 199 -3.47 -8.08 19.57
C ASN A 199 -4.32 -9.35 19.36
N PRO A 200 -5.31 -9.35 18.44
CA PRO A 200 -5.63 -8.30 17.46
C PRO A 200 -6.38 -7.08 18.04
N ILE A 201 -6.24 -5.91 17.40
CA ILE A 201 -7.00 -4.69 17.69
C ILE A 201 -8.33 -4.73 16.94
N THR A 202 -9.44 -4.26 17.53
CA THR A 202 -10.65 -3.93 16.75
C THR A 202 -10.59 -2.47 16.32
N ALA A 203 -10.58 -2.19 15.01
CA ALA A 203 -10.53 -0.83 14.50
C ALA A 203 -11.91 -0.12 14.60
N PRO A 204 -11.97 1.16 15.01
CA PRO A 204 -10.86 1.99 15.47
C PRO A 204 -10.42 1.59 16.89
N GLY A 205 -9.11 1.45 17.10
CA GLY A 205 -8.56 1.04 18.39
C GLY A 205 -7.05 1.21 18.46
N SER A 206 -6.47 0.92 19.63
CA SER A 206 -5.03 1.08 19.88
C SER A 206 -4.44 -0.07 20.68
N SER A 207 -3.15 -0.29 20.52
CA SER A 207 -2.32 -1.17 21.37
C SER A 207 -1.05 -0.44 21.75
N GLU A 208 -0.56 -0.70 22.96
CA GLU A 208 0.81 -0.39 23.32
C GLU A 208 1.71 -1.49 22.74
N MET A 209 2.73 -1.08 21.98
CA MET A 209 3.84 -1.91 21.52
C MET A 209 5.03 -1.65 22.43
N THR A 210 5.41 -2.64 23.22
CA THR A 210 6.52 -2.56 24.17
C THR A 210 7.73 -3.29 23.61
N ILE A 211 8.87 -2.60 23.55
CA ILE A 211 10.18 -3.19 23.26
C ILE A 211 10.93 -3.33 24.57
N ASP A 212 11.12 -4.56 25.03
CA ASP A 212 11.75 -4.88 26.31
C ASP A 212 13.11 -5.59 26.13
N ASN A 213 13.66 -6.14 27.22
CA ASN A 213 14.94 -6.86 27.24
C ASN A 213 16.10 -6.07 26.58
N THR A 214 16.10 -4.75 26.74
CA THR A 214 17.07 -3.84 26.12
C THR A 214 18.43 -3.82 26.82
N GLY A 215 18.61 -4.56 27.92
CA GLY A 215 19.85 -4.57 28.71
C GLY A 215 21.06 -5.15 27.97
N GLY A 216 20.83 -6.08 27.05
CA GLY A 216 21.87 -6.68 26.19
C GLY A 216 21.99 -6.05 24.81
N VAL A 217 21.16 -5.05 24.49
CA VAL A 217 21.14 -4.40 23.17
C VAL A 217 22.29 -3.40 23.08
N ALA A 218 23.00 -3.36 21.95
CA ALA A 218 24.07 -2.39 21.74
C ALA A 218 23.54 -0.94 21.70
N VAL A 219 24.40 0.03 22.06
CA VAL A 219 24.08 1.45 21.90
C VAL A 219 23.98 1.77 20.41
N GLY A 220 22.92 2.46 20.02
CA GLY A 220 22.66 2.79 18.61
C GLY A 220 21.20 3.13 18.34
N ASN A 221 20.93 3.43 17.08
CA ASN A 221 19.59 3.76 16.59
C ASN A 221 19.06 2.59 15.77
N TYR A 222 17.82 2.22 16.03
CA TYR A 222 17.16 1.08 15.41
C TYR A 222 15.81 1.51 14.85
N THR A 223 15.54 1.16 13.60
CA THR A 223 14.22 1.35 12.97
C THR A 223 13.41 0.08 13.13
N ILE A 224 12.23 0.21 13.74
CA ILE A 224 11.25 -0.85 13.91
C ILE A 224 10.06 -0.55 13.02
N THR A 225 9.66 -1.53 12.20
CA THR A 225 8.49 -1.45 11.34
C THR A 225 7.37 -2.26 11.98
N ALA A 226 6.35 -1.58 12.50
CA ALA A 226 5.10 -2.19 12.94
C ALA A 226 4.16 -2.32 11.73
N THR A 227 3.46 -3.45 11.61
CA THR A 227 2.49 -3.72 10.55
C THR A 227 1.17 -4.16 11.17
N GLY A 228 0.08 -3.59 10.69
CA GLY A 228 -1.29 -3.98 11.00
C GLY A 228 -1.93 -4.54 9.74
N ASP A 229 -2.60 -5.68 9.87
CA ASP A 229 -3.24 -6.39 8.77
C ASP A 229 -4.63 -6.89 9.22
N ASP A 230 -5.70 -6.49 8.51
CA ASP A 230 -7.07 -6.98 8.78
C ASP A 230 -7.53 -8.10 7.82
N GLY A 231 -6.61 -8.61 7.00
CA GLY A 231 -6.85 -9.61 5.97
C GLY A 231 -7.34 -9.04 4.64
N ILE A 232 -7.70 -7.76 4.59
CA ILE A 232 -8.10 -7.03 3.38
C ILE A 232 -7.10 -5.90 3.10
N TRP A 233 -6.71 -5.19 4.15
CA TRP A 233 -5.81 -4.05 4.13
C TRP A 233 -4.65 -4.30 5.09
N ALA A 234 -3.45 -3.96 4.64
CA ALA A 234 -2.27 -3.91 5.49
C ALA A 234 -1.60 -2.54 5.38
N ASP A 235 -1.20 -1.99 6.52
CA ASP A 235 -0.47 -0.73 6.62
C ASP A 235 0.63 -0.81 7.67
N SER A 236 1.68 -0.01 7.49
CA SER A 236 2.86 -0.03 8.35
C SER A 236 3.16 1.34 8.92
N ALA A 237 3.65 1.34 10.16
CA ALA A 237 4.21 2.52 10.82
C ALA A 237 5.65 2.21 11.25
N GLU A 238 6.57 3.14 10.98
CA GLU A 238 7.95 3.05 11.43
C GLU A 238 8.16 3.89 12.69
N VAL A 239 8.90 3.34 13.64
CA VAL A 239 9.37 4.04 14.84
C VAL A 239 10.87 3.86 15.00
N GLU A 240 11.52 4.86 15.59
CA GLU A 240 12.93 4.82 15.95
C GLU A 240 13.11 4.54 17.45
N LEU A 241 13.99 3.61 17.77
CA LEU A 241 14.47 3.32 19.12
C LEU A 241 15.95 3.68 19.22
N ASN A 242 16.28 4.64 20.07
CA ASN A 242 17.66 5.03 20.34
C ASN A 242 18.08 4.49 21.71
N ILE A 243 18.97 3.49 21.70
CA ILE A 243 19.54 2.91 22.91
C ILE A 243 20.75 3.72 23.33
N LEU A 244 20.67 4.35 24.50
CA LEU A 244 21.76 5.06 25.13
C LEU A 244 22.47 4.18 26.16
N ALA A 245 23.74 4.47 26.42
CA ALA A 245 24.46 3.81 27.51
C ALA A 245 23.72 4.01 28.83
N GLY A 246 23.63 2.96 29.64
CA GLY A 246 23.08 3.06 30.99
C GLY A 246 23.86 4.11 31.81
N ALA A 247 23.16 4.82 32.70
CA ALA A 247 23.83 5.73 33.62
C ALA A 247 24.90 4.95 34.42
N PRO A 248 26.13 5.48 34.57
CA PRO A 248 27.15 4.82 35.38
C PRO A 248 26.63 4.62 36.80
N SER A 249 26.88 3.44 37.36
CA SER A 249 26.52 3.13 38.75
C SER A 249 27.13 4.18 39.69
N PRO A 250 26.37 4.71 40.68
CA PRO A 250 26.93 5.60 41.68
C PRO A 250 28.13 4.95 42.40
N PRO A 251 29.15 5.74 42.79
CA PRO A 251 30.33 5.24 43.51
C PRO A 251 30.00 4.65 44.88
#